data_AF-A0A838WT87-F1
#
_entry.id   AF-A0A838WT87-F1
#
_cell.length_a   1.000
_cell.length_b   1.000
_cell.length_c   1.000
_cell.angle_alpha   90.00
_cell.angle_beta   90.00
_cell.angle_gamma   90.00
#
_symmetry.space_group_name_H-M   'P 1'
#
loop_
_entity.id
_entity.type
_entity.pdbx_description
1 polymer ?
#
loop_
_entity_poly.entity_id
_entity_poly.type
_entity_poly.pdbx_seq_one_letter_code
_entity_poly.pdbx_strand_id
1 'polypeptide(L)'
;PDDKTVIVKEYSRFAGEDDEVYYPINTPEDREKLTAYRRLAATESRDNGVLFGGRLGTYQYLDMHMAIAAALTLFDNQLRPFFEDGEPLSQPRGH
;
A
#
# COMPACT_ATOMS: atom_id res chain seq x y z
N PRO A 1 -36.75 -8.87 0.18
CA PRO A 1 -37.58 -9.56 1.19
C PRO A 1 -37.41 -8.85 2.53
N ASP A 2 -38.51 -8.44 3.14
CA ASP A 2 -38.54 -7.57 4.31
C ASP A 2 -38.45 -8.38 5.62
N ASP A 3 -38.39 -9.72 5.47
CA ASP A 3 -38.41 -10.76 6.49
C ASP A 3 -37.07 -11.49 6.63
N LYS A 4 -36.00 -11.00 5.98
CA LYS A 4 -34.68 -11.65 5.97
C LYS A 4 -33.55 -10.69 6.32
N THR A 5 -32.52 -11.24 6.93
CA THR A 5 -31.25 -10.56 7.19
C THR A 5 -30.07 -11.46 6.87
N VAL A 6 -28.88 -10.88 6.75
CA VAL A 6 -27.63 -11.58 6.50
C VAL A 6 -26.73 -11.42 7.73
N ILE A 7 -26.17 -12.53 8.18
CA ILE A 7 -25.12 -12.55 9.20
C ILE A 7 -23.83 -13.09 8.60
N VAL A 8 -22.69 -12.63 9.12
CA VAL A 8 -21.36 -13.10 8.70
C VAL A 8 -20.60 -13.53 9.94
N LYS A 9 -19.89 -14.65 9.84
CA LYS A 9 -18.93 -15.11 10.84
C LYS A 9 -17.53 -14.98 10.24
N GLU A 10 -16.67 -14.27 10.94
CA GLU A 10 -15.29 -14.06 10.51
C GLU A 10 -14.35 -15.03 11.23
N TYR A 11 -13.39 -15.56 10.48
CA TYR A 11 -12.38 -16.49 10.98
C TYR A 11 -11.01 -16.06 10.50
N SER A 12 -10.03 -16.01 11.41
CA SER A 12 -8.64 -15.65 11.10
C SER A 12 -7.83 -16.89 10.71
N ARG A 13 -6.92 -16.73 9.75
CA ARG A 13 -5.92 -17.72 9.33
C ARG A 13 -4.78 -17.04 8.58
N PHE A 14 -3.69 -17.78 8.36
CA PHE A 14 -2.64 -17.36 7.43
C PHE A 14 -3.15 -17.36 5.99
N ALA A 15 -2.68 -16.38 5.20
CA ALA A 15 -2.91 -16.31 3.77
C ALA A 15 -1.89 -17.20 3.04
N GLY A 16 -2.39 -18.12 2.21
CA GLY A 16 -1.64 -18.84 1.19
C GLY A 16 -1.54 -18.05 -0.11
N GLU A 17 -0.99 -18.66 -1.15
CA GLU A 17 -0.72 -17.99 -2.43
C GLU A 17 -1.99 -17.52 -3.15
N ASP A 18 -3.09 -18.28 -3.03
CA ASP A 18 -4.38 -17.97 -3.68
C ASP A 18 -5.32 -17.10 -2.82
N ASP A 19 -4.85 -16.60 -1.68
CA ASP A 19 -5.68 -15.87 -0.73
C ASP A 19 -5.57 -14.36 -0.86
N GLU A 20 -6.68 -13.67 -0.62
CA GLU A 20 -6.66 -12.23 -0.36
C GLU A 20 -5.89 -11.93 0.93
N VAL A 21 -4.84 -11.10 0.81
CA VAL A 21 -4.02 -10.71 1.96
C VAL A 21 -4.70 -9.56 2.72
N TYR A 22 -5.15 -9.85 3.95
CA TYR A 22 -5.83 -8.87 4.79
C TYR A 22 -4.89 -8.06 5.68
N TYR A 23 -3.94 -8.69 6.36
CA TYR A 23 -3.15 -8.02 7.40
C TYR A 23 -1.65 -8.34 7.29
N PRO A 24 -0.76 -7.33 7.32
CA PRO A 24 0.67 -7.58 7.44
C PRO A 24 0.98 -8.13 8.84
N ILE A 25 1.79 -9.19 8.90
CA ILE A 25 2.18 -9.85 10.17
C ILE A 25 3.37 -9.11 10.80
N ASN A 26 4.31 -8.64 9.97
CA ASN A 26 5.41 -7.77 10.36
C ASN A 26 6.40 -8.45 11.34
N THR A 27 6.75 -9.71 11.09
CA THR A 27 7.83 -10.39 11.82
C THR A 27 9.20 -9.74 11.53
N PRO A 28 10.25 -10.02 12.30
CA PRO A 28 11.60 -9.55 11.97
C PRO A 28 12.04 -9.92 10.55
N GLU A 29 11.78 -11.15 10.11
CA GLU A 29 12.09 -11.64 8.77
C GLU A 29 11.28 -10.90 7.69
N ASP A 30 10.02 -10.57 7.97
CA ASP A 30 9.20 -9.75 7.08
C ASP A 30 9.78 -8.34 6.90
N ARG A 31 10.30 -7.74 7.98
CA ARG A 31 10.90 -6.39 7.93
C ARG A 31 12.18 -6.34 7.12
N GLU A 32 12.99 -7.40 7.17
CA GLU A 32 14.18 -7.52 6.33
C GLU A 32 13.80 -7.58 4.85
N LYS A 33 12.82 -8.43 4.49
CA LYS A 33 12.28 -8.50 3.13
C LYS A 33 11.65 -7.18 2.68
N LEU A 34 10.87 -6.55 3.56
CA LEU A 34 10.25 -5.25 3.29
C LEU A 34 11.28 -4.18 2.97
N THR A 35 12.42 -4.18 3.67
CA THR A 35 13.51 -3.24 3.40
C THR A 35 14.08 -3.44 2.00
N ALA A 36 14.25 -4.69 1.57
CA ALA A 36 14.67 -5.00 0.21
C ALA A 36 13.63 -4.53 -0.83
N TYR A 37 12.34 -4.80 -0.61
CA TYR A 37 11.26 -4.35 -1.49
C TYR A 37 11.15 -2.83 -1.58
N ARG A 38 11.34 -2.10 -0.48
CA ARG A 38 11.35 -0.62 -0.51
C ARG A 38 12.44 -0.05 -1.40
N ARG A 39 13.63 -0.67 -1.41
CA ARG A 39 14.72 -0.25 -2.31
C ARG A 39 14.36 -0.51 -3.78
N LEU A 40 13.68 -1.61 -4.07
CA LEU A 40 13.18 -1.92 -5.42
C LEU A 40 12.09 -0.93 -5.84
N ALA A 41 11.12 -0.66 -4.96
CA ALA A 41 10.06 0.33 -5.20
C ALA A 41 10.62 1.73 -5.45
N ALA A 42 11.64 2.16 -4.70
CA ALA A 42 12.30 3.45 -4.93
C ALA A 42 13.02 3.50 -6.29
N THR A 43 13.62 2.39 -6.73
CA THR A 43 14.24 2.26 -8.05
C THR A 43 13.18 2.34 -9.14
N GLU A 44 12.09 1.61 -8.99
CA GLU A 44 10.97 1.58 -9.95
C GLU A 44 10.28 2.95 -10.07
N SER A 45 10.13 3.69 -8.97
CA SER A 45 9.59 5.04 -8.98
C SER A 45 10.46 5.99 -9.81
N ARG A 46 11.78 5.93 -9.65
CA ARG A 46 12.72 6.79 -10.38
C ARG A 46 12.85 6.40 -11.84
N ASP A 47 12.96 5.10 -12.11
CA ASP A 47 13.36 4.61 -13.44
C ASP A 47 12.15 4.39 -14.35
N ASN A 48 10.98 4.05 -13.78
CA ASN A 48 9.77 3.67 -14.50
C ASN A 48 8.51 4.48 -14.11
N GLY A 49 8.61 5.42 -13.17
CA GLY A 49 7.49 6.27 -12.77
C GLY A 49 6.36 5.54 -12.04
N VAL A 50 6.66 4.43 -11.35
CA VAL A 50 5.65 3.66 -10.58
C VAL A 50 5.71 4.05 -9.10
N LEU A 51 4.59 4.52 -8.55
CA LEU A 51 4.45 4.83 -7.13
C LEU A 51 3.74 3.69 -6.39
N PHE A 52 4.20 3.41 -5.16
CA PHE A 52 3.63 2.39 -4.29
C PHE A 52 2.90 3.04 -3.12
N GLY A 53 1.67 2.58 -2.84
CA GLY A 53 0.81 3.17 -1.82
C GLY A 53 -0.24 2.21 -1.27
N GLY A 54 -0.91 2.62 -0.19
CA GLY A 54 -1.95 1.85 0.47
C GLY A 54 -1.45 0.58 1.19
N ARG A 55 -2.38 -0.15 1.82
CA ARG A 55 -2.06 -1.28 2.72
C ARG A 55 -1.12 -2.32 2.11
N LEU A 56 -1.41 -2.74 0.88
CA LEU A 56 -0.66 -3.80 0.20
C LEU A 56 0.62 -3.27 -0.46
N GLY A 57 0.56 -2.09 -1.07
CA GLY A 57 1.72 -1.49 -1.72
C GLY A 57 2.82 -1.08 -0.75
N THR A 58 2.48 -0.83 0.52
CA THR A 58 3.45 -0.37 1.53
C THR A 58 3.70 -1.37 2.67
N TYR A 59 2.99 -2.50 2.67
CA TYR A 59 2.99 -3.48 3.77
C TYR A 59 2.72 -2.83 5.14
N GLN A 60 1.65 -2.04 5.22
CA GLN A 60 1.25 -1.35 6.45
C GLN A 60 -0.22 -1.57 6.73
N TYR A 61 -0.55 -1.84 7.99
CA TYR A 61 -1.94 -1.80 8.42
C TYR A 61 -2.41 -0.34 8.40
N LEU A 62 -3.38 -0.02 7.54
CA LEU A 62 -3.95 1.30 7.41
C LEU A 62 -5.47 1.22 7.59
N ASP A 63 -6.00 1.94 8.58
CA ASP A 63 -7.43 2.25 8.63
C ASP A 63 -7.79 3.16 7.45
N MET A 64 -9.09 3.21 7.13
CA MET A 64 -9.61 3.95 5.98
C MET A 64 -9.11 5.41 5.93
N HIS A 65 -9.16 6.12 7.05
CA HIS A 65 -8.73 7.51 7.12
C HIS A 65 -7.21 7.69 6.90
N MET A 66 -6.39 6.74 7.35
CA MET A 66 -4.95 6.76 7.12
C MET A 66 -4.63 6.50 5.64
N ALA A 67 -5.36 5.57 5.00
CA ALA A 67 -5.22 5.32 3.56
C ALA A 67 -5.60 6.56 2.72
N ILE A 68 -6.70 7.24 3.07
CA ILE A 68 -7.12 8.48 2.40
C ILE A 68 -6.09 9.59 2.60
N ALA A 69 -5.63 9.80 3.84
CA ALA A 69 -4.61 10.82 4.14
C ALA A 69 -3.29 10.55 3.39
N ALA A 70 -2.85 9.28 3.33
CA ALA A 70 -1.66 8.89 2.58
C ALA A 70 -1.83 9.13 1.06
N ALA A 71 -3.01 8.83 0.50
CA ALA A 71 -3.30 9.07 -0.91
C ALA A 71 -3.31 10.57 -1.25
N LEU A 72 -3.94 11.41 -0.42
CA LEU A 72 -3.91 12.86 -0.59
C LEU A 72 -2.49 13.42 -0.51
N THR A 73 -1.70 12.94 0.47
CA THR A 73 -0.29 13.32 0.61
C THR A 73 0.54 12.92 -0.62
N LEU A 74 0.34 11.72 -1.15
CA LEU A 74 1.02 11.25 -2.37
C LEU A 74 0.60 12.09 -3.58
N PHE A 75 -0.68 12.40 -3.70
CA PHE A 75 -1.19 13.23 -4.79
C PHE A 75 -0.57 14.62 -4.76
N ASP A 76 -0.64 15.32 -3.63
CA ASP A 76 -0.17 16.70 -3.50
C ASP A 76 1.34 16.84 -3.68
N ASN A 77 2.13 15.85 -3.23
CA ASN A 77 3.58 15.96 -3.21
C ASN A 77 4.30 15.25 -4.36
N GLN A 78 3.62 14.38 -5.12
CA GLN A 78 4.24 13.60 -6.20
C GLN A 78 3.47 13.71 -7.51
N LEU A 79 2.18 13.41 -7.51
CA LEU A 79 1.40 13.38 -8.75
C LEU A 79 1.11 14.77 -9.29
N ARG A 80 0.69 15.70 -8.42
CA ARG A 80 0.36 17.07 -8.82
C ARG A 80 1.58 17.80 -9.39
N PRO A 81 2.76 17.85 -8.74
CA PRO A 81 3.95 18.48 -9.32
C PRO A 81 4.42 17.81 -10.62
N PHE A 82 4.27 16.48 -10.74
CA PHE A 82 4.59 15.77 -11.97
C PHE A 82 3.69 16.17 -13.14
N PHE A 83 2.37 16.27 -12.92
CA PHE A 83 1.43 16.62 -13.98
C PHE A 83 1.35 18.12 -14.29
N GLU A 84 1.52 18.98 -13.28
CA GLU A 84 1.39 20.43 -13.43
C GLU A 84 2.73 21.10 -13.81
N ASP A 85 3.84 20.68 -13.17
CA ASP A 85 5.14 21.35 -13.28
C ASP A 85 6.20 20.51 -14.02
N GLY A 86 5.89 19.25 -14.34
CA GLY A 86 6.82 18.33 -15.01
C GLY A 86 7.95 17.81 -14.10
N GLU A 87 7.80 17.92 -12.78
CA GLU A 87 8.78 17.38 -11.84
C GLU A 87 8.84 15.85 -11.90
N PRO A 88 10.03 15.22 -11.90
CA PRO A 88 10.13 13.76 -11.99
C PRO A 88 9.54 13.10 -10.73
N LEU A 89 8.83 11.98 -10.92
CA LEU A 89 8.34 11.15 -9.82
C LEU A 89 9.50 10.61 -8.98
N SER A 90 9.38 10.70 -7.65
CA SER A 90 10.43 10.23 -6.74
C SER A 90 9.88 9.77 -5.39
N GLN A 91 9.96 8.47 -5.14
CA GLN A 91 9.61 7.87 -3.86
C GLN A 91 10.85 7.25 -3.18
N PRO A 92 11.78 8.06 -2.62
CA PRO A 92 13.10 7.59 -2.17
C PRO A 92 13.05 6.59 -1.01
N ARG A 93 11.95 6.55 -0.26
CA ARG A 93 11.70 5.57 0.81
C ARG A 93 10.96 4.31 0.34
N GLY A 94 10.61 4.23 -0.95
CA GLY A 94 9.82 3.15 -1.55
C GLY A 94 8.36 3.10 -1.11
N HIS A 95 7.91 4.06 -0.31
CA HIS A 95 6.53 4.37 0.07
C HIS A 95 6.50 5.71 0.82
#